data_AF-A0A529NKT3-F1
#
_entry.id   AF-A0A529NKT3-F1
#
_cell.length_a   1.000
_cell.length_b   1.000
_cell.length_c   1.000
_cell.angle_alpha   90.00
_cell.angle_beta   90.00
_cell.angle_gamma   90.00
#
_symmetry.space_group_name_H-M   'P 1'
#
loop_
_entity.id
_entity.type
_entity.pdbx_description
1 polymer ?
#
loop_
_entity_poly.entity_id
_entity_poly.type
_entity_poly.pdbx_seq_one_letter_code
_entity_poly.pdbx_strand_id
1 'polypeptide(L)'
;VWEKALEKAAFDQKELERLATEAGSNEKFAAWDWRFYQEKLRAEKFAFDEAELKPYLQLERVIDACFDVATRLFGISFEEKQGIAAWHPDARVFVVKNGDGSERGLFLADYFARPSKRSGAWMSALKSGYKLGHGSRPVIYNIMN
;
A
#
# COMPACT_ATOMS: atom_id res chain seq x y z
N VAL A 1 11.66 -21.92 6.59
CA VAL A 1 11.64 -20.65 5.84
C VAL A 1 12.99 -19.96 5.84
N TRP A 2 13.61 -19.73 7.01
CA TRP A 2 14.89 -19.03 7.14
C TRP A 2 16.00 -19.53 6.22
N GLU A 3 16.30 -20.83 6.25
CA GLU A 3 17.38 -21.42 5.44
C GLU A 3 17.17 -21.19 3.93
N LYS A 4 15.96 -21.43 3.43
CA LYS A 4 15.62 -21.20 2.02
C LYS A 4 15.62 -19.73 1.62
N ALA A 5 15.27 -18.83 2.54
CA ALA A 5 15.39 -17.40 2.31
C ALA A 5 16.86 -16.96 2.20
N LEU A 6 17.74 -17.50 3.05
CA LEU A 6 19.19 -17.25 2.98
C LEU A 6 19.79 -17.78 1.67
N GLU A 7 19.44 -19.01 1.25
CA GLU A 7 19.89 -19.57 -0.03
C GLU A 7 19.50 -18.66 -1.19
N LYS A 8 18.25 -18.18 -1.22
CA LYS A 8 17.76 -17.28 -2.27
C LYS A 8 18.43 -15.90 -2.22
N ALA A 9 18.57 -15.31 -1.04
CA ALA A 9 19.25 -14.02 -0.88
C ALA A 9 20.71 -14.10 -1.31
N ALA A 10 21.42 -15.19 -1.00
CA ALA A 10 22.80 -15.39 -1.43
C ALA A 10 22.90 -15.56 -2.96
N PHE A 11 21.94 -16.23 -3.59
CA PHE A 11 21.85 -16.29 -5.05
C PHE A 11 21.59 -14.91 -5.65
N ASP A 12 20.63 -14.16 -5.13
CA ASP A 12 20.31 -12.82 -5.62
C ASP A 12 21.50 -11.87 -5.46
N GLN A 13 22.20 -11.88 -4.33
CA GLN A 13 23.38 -11.05 -4.11
C GLN A 13 24.46 -11.29 -5.18
N LYS A 14 24.73 -12.54 -5.57
CA LYS A 14 25.71 -12.86 -6.63
C LYS A 14 25.33 -12.23 -7.98
N GLU A 15 24.05 -12.23 -8.31
CA GLU A 15 23.54 -11.61 -9.54
C GLU A 15 23.68 -10.09 -9.49
N LEU A 16 23.46 -9.47 -8.33
CA LEU A 16 23.66 -8.04 -8.13
C LEU A 16 25.14 -7.65 -8.19
N GLU A 17 26.02 -8.47 -7.60
CA GLU A 17 27.48 -8.31 -7.65
C GLU A 17 28.03 -8.41 -9.08
N ARG A 18 27.49 -9.34 -9.89
CA ARG A 18 27.80 -9.45 -11.32
C ARG A 18 27.54 -8.13 -12.04
N LEU A 19 26.33 -7.58 -11.88
CA LEU A 19 25.95 -6.29 -12.49
C LEU A 19 26.81 -5.12 -12.00
N ALA A 20 27.20 -5.12 -10.72
CA ALA A 20 28.10 -4.12 -10.17
C ALA A 20 29.49 -4.19 -10.82
N THR A 21 30.02 -5.40 -10.98
CA THR A 21 31.33 -5.65 -11.60
C THR A 21 31.32 -5.26 -13.07
N GLU A 22 30.27 -5.63 -13.81
CA GLU A 22 30.08 -5.25 -15.22
C GLU A 22 29.93 -3.74 -15.41
N ALA A 23 29.38 -3.03 -14.42
CA ALA A 23 29.32 -1.57 -14.39
C ALA A 23 30.66 -0.92 -14.01
N GLY A 24 31.72 -1.71 -13.77
CA GLY A 24 33.07 -1.24 -13.45
C GLY A 24 33.33 -0.98 -11.97
N SER A 25 32.44 -1.42 -11.07
CA SER A 25 32.70 -1.34 -9.63
C SER A 25 33.81 -2.29 -9.23
N ASN A 26 34.78 -1.78 -8.49
CA ASN A 26 35.85 -2.56 -7.84
C ASN A 26 35.67 -2.62 -6.32
N GLU A 27 34.57 -2.09 -5.80
CA GLU A 27 34.29 -2.05 -4.37
C GLU A 27 33.58 -3.32 -3.88
N LYS A 28 33.68 -3.60 -2.59
CA LYS A 28 32.92 -4.68 -1.96
C LYS A 28 31.45 -4.29 -1.91
N PHE A 29 30.59 -5.15 -2.45
CA PHE A 29 29.14 -4.96 -2.45
C PHE A 29 28.60 -4.75 -1.03
N ALA A 30 27.82 -3.70 -0.86
CA ALA A 30 27.29 -3.26 0.42
C ALA A 30 25.76 -3.13 0.39
N ALA A 31 25.17 -2.94 1.57
CA ALA A 31 23.71 -2.94 1.72
C ALA A 31 23.00 -1.83 0.90
N TRP A 32 23.65 -0.69 0.70
CA TRP A 32 23.09 0.42 -0.09
C TRP A 32 23.10 0.16 -1.60
N ASP A 33 23.95 -0.74 -2.08
CA ASP A 33 24.03 -1.12 -3.50
C ASP A 33 22.84 -1.99 -3.92
N TRP A 34 22.26 -2.71 -2.96
CA TRP A 34 21.23 -3.73 -3.20
C TRP A 34 20.07 -3.19 -4.04
N ARG A 35 19.43 -2.10 -3.58
CA ARG A 35 18.24 -1.56 -4.26
C ARG A 35 18.57 -1.06 -5.66
N PHE A 36 19.72 -0.41 -5.83
CA PHE A 36 20.15 0.11 -7.12
C PHE A 36 20.36 -1.00 -8.16
N TYR A 37 21.13 -2.04 -7.82
CA TYR A 37 21.37 -3.14 -8.74
C TYR A 37 20.16 -4.07 -8.89
N GLN A 38 19.27 -4.14 -7.89
CA GLN A 38 18.03 -4.90 -7.98
C GLN A 38 17.11 -4.36 -9.07
N GLU A 39 17.04 -3.03 -9.23
CA GLU A 39 16.29 -2.42 -10.34
C GLU A 39 16.91 -2.76 -11.69
N LYS A 40 18.24 -2.72 -11.82
CA LYS A 40 18.94 -3.16 -13.04
C LYS A 40 18.68 -4.63 -13.37
N LEU A 41 18.74 -5.51 -12.36
CA LEU A 41 18.46 -6.93 -12.53
C LEU A 41 17.01 -7.17 -12.95
N ARG A 42 16.06 -6.40 -12.42
CA ARG A 42 14.64 -6.48 -12.80
C ARG A 42 14.44 -6.08 -14.25
N ALA A 43 15.09 -5.00 -14.69
CA ALA A 43 15.08 -4.57 -16.09
C ALA A 43 15.69 -5.65 -17.02
N GLU A 44 16.84 -6.23 -16.67
CA GLU A 44 17.48 -7.28 -17.46
C GLU A 44 16.60 -8.55 -17.59
N LYS A 45 16.00 -9.00 -16.48
CA LYS A 45 15.26 -10.28 -16.45
C LYS A 45 13.84 -10.20 -16.99
N PHE A 46 13.18 -9.06 -16.84
CA PHE A 46 11.75 -8.93 -17.09
C PHE A 46 11.40 -7.82 -18.09
N ALA A 47 12.39 -7.09 -18.63
CA ALA A 47 12.17 -5.91 -19.45
C ALA A 47 11.17 -4.94 -18.78
N PHE A 48 11.33 -4.75 -17.46
CA PHE A 48 10.40 -3.99 -16.63
C PHE A 48 11.08 -2.76 -16.04
N ASP A 49 10.41 -1.61 -16.15
CA ASP A 49 10.76 -0.36 -15.50
C ASP A 49 9.59 0.16 -14.65
N GLU A 50 9.84 0.36 -13.35
CA GLU A 50 8.85 0.91 -12.43
C GLU A 50 8.48 2.37 -12.78
N ALA A 51 9.42 3.14 -13.35
CA ALA A 51 9.20 4.50 -13.79
C ALA A 51 8.21 4.57 -14.97
N GLU A 52 8.25 3.59 -15.87
CA GLU A 52 7.28 3.46 -16.97
C GLU A 52 5.90 3.03 -16.48
N LEU A 53 5.83 2.24 -15.41
CA LEU A 53 4.56 1.81 -14.80
C LEU A 53 3.87 2.94 -14.03
N LYS A 54 4.64 3.81 -13.38
CA LYS A 54 4.14 4.84 -12.43
C LYS A 54 2.98 5.70 -12.96
N PRO A 55 2.97 6.20 -14.23
CA PRO A 55 1.87 7.01 -14.75
C PRO A 55 0.52 6.28 -14.80
N TYR A 56 0.52 4.94 -14.84
CA TYR A 56 -0.68 4.11 -14.88
C TYR A 56 -1.28 3.86 -13.50
N LEU A 57 -0.52 4.08 -12.42
CA LEU A 57 -0.93 3.84 -11.03
C LEU A 57 -1.32 5.14 -10.33
N GLN A 58 -2.20 5.92 -10.95
CA GLN A 58 -2.73 7.15 -10.35
C GLN A 58 -3.54 6.82 -9.10
N LEU A 59 -3.25 7.50 -7.99
CA LEU A 59 -3.86 7.22 -6.68
C LEU A 59 -5.39 7.11 -6.74
N GLU A 60 -6.06 8.10 -7.34
CA GLU A 60 -7.52 8.08 -7.47
C GLU A 60 -8.04 6.84 -8.21
N ARG A 61 -7.35 6.43 -9.28
CA ARG A 61 -7.72 5.23 -10.06
C ARG A 61 -7.50 3.94 -9.27
N VAL A 62 -6.45 3.89 -8.45
CA VAL A 62 -6.18 2.74 -7.57
C VAL A 62 -7.22 2.67 -6.45
N ILE A 63 -7.62 3.79 -5.87
CA ILE A 63 -8.71 3.85 -4.87
C ILE A 63 -10.01 3.35 -5.49
N ASP A 64 -10.39 3.86 -6.66
CA ASP A 64 -11.58 3.41 -7.41
C ASP A 64 -11.53 1.91 -7.66
N ALA A 65 -10.39 1.38 -8.12
CA ALA A 65 -10.22 -0.05 -8.38
C ALA A 65 -10.34 -0.90 -7.10
N CYS A 66 -9.76 -0.46 -5.98
CA CYS A 66 -9.91 -1.14 -4.69
C CYS A 66 -11.37 -1.20 -4.24
N PHE A 67 -12.11 -0.10 -4.40
CA PHE A 67 -13.54 -0.06 -4.08
C PHE A 67 -14.38 -0.91 -5.03
N ASP A 68 -14.11 -0.89 -6.34
CA ASP A 68 -14.80 -1.74 -7.32
C ASP A 68 -14.59 -3.24 -7.03
N VAL A 69 -13.38 -3.66 -6.68
CA VAL A 69 -13.12 -5.05 -6.25
C VAL A 69 -13.94 -5.40 -5.01
N ALA A 70 -13.97 -4.53 -4.00
CA ALA A 70 -14.76 -4.76 -2.79
C ALA A 70 -16.27 -4.78 -3.08
N THR A 71 -16.75 -3.96 -4.01
CA THR A 71 -18.14 -3.99 -4.48
C THR A 71 -18.47 -5.30 -5.15
N ARG A 72 -17.64 -5.77 -6.08
CA ARG A 72 -17.87 -7.04 -6.82
C ARG A 72 -17.84 -8.27 -5.92
N LEU A 73 -16.93 -8.29 -4.95
CA LEU A 73 -16.76 -9.45 -4.06
C LEU A 73 -17.76 -9.46 -2.89
N PHE A 74 -18.10 -8.30 -2.34
CA PHE A 74 -18.84 -8.21 -1.08
C PHE A 74 -20.16 -7.44 -1.16
N GLY A 75 -20.51 -6.89 -2.32
CA GLY A 75 -21.75 -6.14 -2.52
C GLY A 75 -21.84 -4.86 -1.70
N ILE A 76 -20.71 -4.27 -1.30
CA ILE A 76 -20.66 -3.00 -0.56
C ILE A 76 -20.33 -1.83 -1.48
N SER A 77 -20.75 -0.62 -1.13
CA SER A 77 -20.41 0.61 -1.85
C SER A 77 -19.79 1.65 -0.92
N PHE A 78 -19.05 2.57 -1.52
CA PHE A 78 -18.31 3.62 -0.82
C PHE A 78 -18.77 4.97 -1.34
N GLU A 79 -19.20 5.84 -0.43
CA GLU A 79 -19.58 7.21 -0.75
C GLU A 79 -18.67 8.18 -0.01
N GLU A 80 -17.86 8.93 -0.74
CA GLU A 80 -17.03 9.96 -0.13
C GLU A 80 -17.88 11.10 0.42
N LYS A 81 -17.58 11.52 1.66
CA LYS A 81 -18.25 12.62 2.34
C LYS A 81 -17.26 13.74 2.63
N GLN A 82 -17.44 14.83 1.91
CA GLN A 82 -16.76 16.09 2.22
C GLN A 82 -17.40 16.77 3.44
N GLY A 83 -16.60 17.49 4.22
CA GLY A 83 -17.08 18.28 5.36
C GLY A 83 -17.23 17.51 6.68
N ILE A 84 -16.97 16.20 6.70
CA ILE A 84 -16.80 15.46 7.97
C ILE A 84 -15.40 15.77 8.50
N ALA A 85 -15.32 16.32 9.71
CA ALA A 85 -14.04 16.65 10.33
C ALA A 85 -13.21 15.37 10.58
N ALA A 86 -12.06 15.29 9.91
CA ALA A 86 -11.00 14.32 10.18
C ALA A 86 -9.84 15.00 10.93
N TRP A 87 -8.82 14.22 11.32
CA TRP A 87 -7.62 14.76 11.98
C TRP A 87 -6.70 15.55 11.05
N HIS A 88 -6.91 15.49 9.73
CA HIS A 88 -6.12 16.22 8.74
C HIS A 88 -6.98 16.57 7.50
N PRO A 89 -6.78 17.73 6.85
CA PRO A 89 -7.54 18.10 5.65
C PRO A 89 -7.44 17.10 4.49
N ASP A 90 -6.28 16.47 4.32
CA ASP A 90 -6.05 15.46 3.27
C ASP A 90 -6.63 14.08 3.61
N ALA A 91 -7.13 13.86 4.83
CA ALA A 91 -7.74 12.59 5.20
C ALA A 91 -9.16 12.54 4.63
N ARG A 92 -9.43 11.50 3.84
CA ARG A 92 -10.71 11.31 3.16
C ARG A 92 -11.62 10.43 4.00
N VAL A 93 -12.92 10.73 4.01
CA VAL A 93 -13.94 10.02 4.78
C VAL A 93 -14.97 9.41 3.82
N PHE A 94 -15.23 8.12 3.97
CA PHE A 94 -16.16 7.35 3.16
C PHE A 94 -17.22 6.70 4.04
N VAL A 95 -18.49 6.87 3.67
CA VAL A 95 -19.59 6.06 4.19
C VAL A 95 -19.61 4.75 3.42
N VAL A 96 -19.48 3.63 4.14
CA VAL A 96 -19.59 2.30 3.56
C VAL A 96 -21.03 1.82 3.69
N LYS A 97 -21.65 1.39 2.59
CA LYS A 97 -23.03 0.89 2.56
C LYS A 97 -23.07 -0.58 2.15
N ASN A 98 -24.05 -1.31 2.66
CA ASN A 98 -24.38 -2.66 2.18
C ASN A 98 -25.18 -2.57 0.87
N GLY A 99 -25.39 -3.71 0.21
CA GLY A 99 -26.14 -3.78 -1.05
C GLY A 99 -27.60 -3.36 -0.95
N ASP A 100 -28.20 -3.38 0.25
CA ASP A 100 -29.54 -2.85 0.54
C ASP A 100 -29.56 -1.33 0.79
N GLY A 101 -28.40 -0.66 0.69
CA GLY A 101 -28.22 0.76 0.97
C GLY A 101 -28.06 1.11 2.45
N SER A 102 -28.19 0.16 3.37
CA SER A 102 -27.98 0.40 4.80
C SER A 102 -26.52 0.73 5.10
N GLU A 103 -26.28 1.66 6.02
CA GLU A 103 -24.92 2.01 6.41
C GLU A 103 -24.26 0.83 7.14
N ARG A 104 -23.06 0.48 6.69
CA ARG A 104 -22.21 -0.54 7.29
C ARG A 104 -21.22 0.07 8.29
N GLY A 105 -20.68 1.24 8.00
CA GLY A 105 -19.73 1.95 8.86
C GLY A 105 -19.04 3.10 8.14
N LEU A 106 -18.00 3.66 8.77
CA LEU A 106 -17.16 4.69 8.19
C LEU A 106 -15.76 4.14 7.91
N PHE A 107 -15.21 4.52 6.78
CA PHE A 107 -13.83 4.26 6.40
C PHE A 107 -13.11 5.58 6.17
N LEU A 108 -11.96 5.78 6.82
CA LEU A 108 -11.11 6.93 6.62
C LEU A 108 -9.80 6.50 5.97
N ALA A 109 -9.23 7.33 5.12
CA ALA A 109 -7.93 7.06 4.51
C ALA A 109 -7.07 8.31 4.45
N ASP A 110 -5.82 8.17 4.92
CA ASP A 110 -4.83 9.25 4.97
C ASP A 110 -3.56 8.80 4.22
N TYR A 111 -3.50 9.18 2.93
CA TYR A 111 -2.60 8.58 1.95
C TYR A 111 -1.17 9.15 1.97
N PHE A 112 -1.00 10.44 2.23
CA PHE A 112 0.25 11.15 1.92
C PHE A 112 1.22 11.27 3.10
N ALA A 113 2.50 10.96 2.90
CA ALA A 113 3.54 11.24 3.88
C ALA A 113 3.56 12.71 4.33
N ARG A 114 3.82 12.92 5.62
CA ARG A 114 4.11 14.24 6.19
C ARG A 114 4.94 14.10 7.47
N PRO A 115 5.76 15.12 7.85
CA PRO A 115 6.67 15.02 8.99
C PRO A 115 5.99 14.70 10.34
N SER A 116 4.76 15.15 10.52
CA SER A 116 3.98 14.91 11.75
C SER A 116 3.29 13.53 11.78
N LYS A 117 3.32 12.77 10.68
CA LYS A 117 2.68 11.45 10.58
C LYS A 117 3.72 10.35 10.73
N ARG A 118 3.37 9.32 11.50
CA ARG A 118 4.18 8.12 11.66
C ARG A 118 4.39 7.44 10.29
N SER A 119 5.61 6.95 10.03
CA SER A 119 5.96 6.26 8.77
C SER A 119 5.37 4.83 8.69
N GLY A 120 5.22 4.31 7.47
CA GLY A 120 4.70 2.98 7.14
C GLY A 120 3.26 2.97 6.62
N ALA A 121 2.65 1.77 6.57
CA ALA A 121 1.24 1.59 6.24
C ALA A 121 0.58 0.70 7.30
N TRP A 122 -0.61 1.07 7.76
CA TRP A 122 -1.35 0.30 8.74
C TRP A 122 -2.85 0.59 8.69
N MET A 123 -3.63 -0.31 9.29
CA MET A 123 -5.05 -0.17 9.52
C MET A 123 -5.32 -0.17 11.03
N SER A 124 -6.29 0.61 11.49
CA SER A 124 -6.81 0.50 12.85
C SER A 124 -8.27 0.95 12.93
N ALA A 125 -8.86 0.83 14.13
CA ALA A 125 -10.23 1.23 14.41
C ALA A 125 -10.23 2.43 15.37
N LEU A 126 -10.88 3.52 14.97
CA LEU A 126 -11.31 4.55 15.92
C LEU A 126 -12.44 4.03 16.81
N LYS A 127 -13.31 3.21 16.22
CA LYS A 127 -14.44 2.59 16.91
C LYS A 127 -14.64 1.18 16.38
N SER A 128 -14.61 0.20 17.27
CA SER A 128 -14.93 -1.19 16.92
C SER A 128 -16.43 -1.38 16.71
N GLY A 129 -16.79 -2.27 15.78
CA GLY A 129 -18.17 -2.70 15.59
C GLY A 129 -18.58 -3.78 16.60
N TYR A 130 -19.81 -3.75 17.10
CA TYR A 130 -20.36 -4.80 17.97
C TYR A 130 -21.89 -4.84 17.90
N LYS A 131 -22.50 -5.92 18.40
CA LYS A 131 -23.97 -6.14 18.38
C LYS A 131 -24.67 -6.05 19.75
N LEU A 132 -23.92 -5.94 20.85
CA LEU A 132 -24.50 -5.83 22.20
C LEU A 132 -25.34 -4.55 22.35
N GLY A 133 -26.53 -4.66 22.95
CA GLY A 133 -27.44 -3.52 23.13
C GLY A 133 -27.87 -2.90 21.80
N HIS A 134 -27.77 -1.58 21.67
CA HIS A 134 -28.03 -0.87 20.40
C HIS A 134 -26.98 -1.14 19.32
N GLY A 135 -25.92 -1.90 19.64
CA GLY A 135 -24.80 -2.16 18.75
C GLY A 135 -23.97 -0.91 18.44
N SER A 136 -22.97 -1.09 17.58
CA SER A 136 -22.13 -0.02 17.06
C SER A 136 -21.63 -0.39 15.68
N ARG A 137 -21.71 0.57 14.75
CA ARG A 137 -21.02 0.48 13.47
C ARG A 137 -19.54 0.83 13.62
N PRO A 138 -18.63 0.14 12.92
CA PRO A 138 -17.21 0.41 12.99
C PRO A 138 -16.86 1.74 12.31
N VAL A 139 -15.80 2.37 12.83
CA VAL A 139 -15.10 3.50 12.21
C VAL A 139 -13.66 3.07 12.06
N ILE A 140 -13.28 2.72 10.83
CA ILE A 140 -11.99 2.15 10.46
C ILE A 140 -11.17 3.19 9.73
N TYR A 141 -9.85 3.14 9.86
CA TYR A 141 -8.97 3.96 9.07
C TYR A 141 -7.73 3.23 8.56
N ASN A 142 -7.28 3.62 7.37
CA ASN A 142 -6.00 3.24 6.81
C ASN A 142 -5.07 4.46 6.76
N ILE A 143 -3.81 4.24 7.14
CA ILE A 143 -2.74 5.22 7.00
C ILE A 143 -1.70 4.67 6.02
N MET A 144 -1.22 5.52 5.12
CA MET A 144 -0.12 5.26 4.19
C MET A 144 0.87 6.43 4.22
N ASN A 145 2.01 6.31 3.55
CA ASN A 145 3.00 7.38 3.40
C ASN A 145 3.51 7.45 1.96
#